data_AF-A0A1M3NDQ6-F1
#
_entry.id   AF-A0A1M3NDQ6-F1
#
_cell.length_a   1.000
_cell.length_b   1.000
_cell.length_c   1.000
_cell.angle_alpha   90.00
_cell.angle_beta   90.00
_cell.angle_gamma   90.00
#
_symmetry.space_group_name_H-M   'P 1'
#
loop_
_entity.id
_entity.type
_entity.pdbx_description
1 polymer ?
#
loop_
_entity_poly.entity_id
_entity_poly.type
_entity_poly.pdbx_seq_one_letter_code
_entity_poly.pdbx_strand_id
1 'polypeptide(L)'
;MNAVVSSDRGQVGAGSAGTLSHKGRRKAASQRPEIVRLSLVADEDEELDTSTLTREFPSLIVERAERCAADDLIIDDFAWRGAFDFRRFDEAVENARPLSLVVVRGSDAVGVAIEVMARYQRLVVRRNEASSTPLFDAILEAHAALFDPSSPLLRADLEHALDTWQWMLRIAPNIGLAPQIAALFHDIDRLDGEPQERIEHRAHRVLDDPQAKRGGERALAILRGVGVEEEDAARASDLVAGRVCSESDALVLDDADALSFLSLMSPLYADYFGLAQTRRKVSFTLGRLAPVAREKVSLFRLRPDVDRLLQQG
;
A
#
# COMPACT_ATOMS: atom_id res chain seq x y z
N MET A 1 6.58 -32.97 10.07
CA MET A 1 5.97 -32.63 8.76
C MET A 1 5.93 -31.12 8.73
N ASN A 2 7.00 -30.54 8.16
CA ASN A 2 7.29 -29.11 8.21
C ASN A 2 7.29 -28.59 6.76
N ALA A 3 6.33 -27.74 6.39
CA ALA A 3 6.31 -27.07 5.09
C ALA A 3 6.87 -25.65 5.26
N VAL A 4 8.16 -25.51 4.95
CA VAL A 4 8.92 -24.26 5.03
C VAL A 4 9.18 -23.75 3.61
N VAL A 5 9.12 -22.42 3.49
CA VAL A 5 9.62 -21.60 2.38
C VAL A 5 11.01 -22.07 1.97
N SER A 6 11.19 -22.55 0.74
CA SER A 6 12.49 -23.07 0.28
C SER A 6 13.18 -22.04 -0.60
N SER A 7 14.24 -21.40 -0.08
CA SER A 7 15.26 -20.75 -0.89
C SER A 7 16.64 -21.18 -0.38
N ASP A 8 17.31 -22.07 -1.11
CA ASP A 8 18.65 -22.54 -0.77
C ASP A 8 19.68 -21.75 -1.61
N ARG A 9 20.64 -21.10 -0.96
CA ARG A 9 21.81 -20.50 -1.63
C ARG A 9 23.09 -20.84 -0.88
N GLY A 10 23.98 -21.50 -1.62
CA GLY A 10 25.34 -21.86 -1.23
C GLY A 10 26.29 -20.66 -1.06
N GLN A 11 27.39 -20.97 -0.38
CA GLN A 11 28.35 -20.07 0.24
C GLN A 11 29.22 -19.20 -0.68
N VAL A 12 29.73 -18.17 0.01
CA VAL A 12 30.59 -17.04 -0.34
C VAL A 12 32.01 -17.46 -0.77
N GLY A 13 32.55 -16.77 -1.79
CA GLY A 13 33.98 -16.69 -2.09
C GLY A 13 34.46 -15.24 -2.09
N ALA A 14 35.53 -14.96 -1.35
CA ALA A 14 36.13 -13.63 -1.18
C ALA A 14 36.97 -13.18 -2.39
N GLY A 15 36.99 -11.87 -2.67
CA GLY A 15 37.84 -11.25 -3.69
C GLY A 15 37.89 -9.73 -3.54
N SER A 16 39.08 -9.17 -3.74
CA SER A 16 39.61 -7.92 -3.16
C SER A 16 39.33 -6.61 -3.92
N ALA A 17 39.68 -5.51 -3.25
CA ALA A 17 39.53 -4.09 -3.61
C ALA A 17 40.10 -3.64 -4.97
N GLY A 18 39.47 -2.62 -5.55
CA GLY A 18 39.94 -1.89 -6.74
C GLY A 18 39.20 -0.56 -6.97
N THR A 19 40.02 0.49 -7.06
CA THR A 19 39.86 1.96 -7.15
C THR A 19 38.78 2.56 -8.08
N LEU A 20 38.34 3.77 -7.67
CA LEU A 20 37.46 4.78 -8.29
C LEU A 20 37.63 5.03 -9.80
N SER A 21 36.50 5.21 -10.50
CA SER A 21 36.42 6.05 -11.71
C SER A 21 35.05 6.73 -11.82
N HIS A 22 35.06 8.07 -11.84
CA HIS A 22 33.92 8.93 -12.12
C HIS A 22 33.67 8.98 -13.64
N LYS A 23 32.58 8.38 -14.10
CA LYS A 23 31.81 8.78 -15.29
C LYS A 23 30.53 7.92 -15.40
N GLY A 24 29.38 8.57 -15.46
CA GLY A 24 28.13 7.94 -15.90
C GLY A 24 27.31 7.20 -14.84
N ARG A 25 26.86 7.88 -13.79
CA ARG A 25 25.65 7.42 -13.07
C ARG A 25 24.42 8.04 -13.73
N ARG A 26 23.89 7.37 -14.76
CA ARG A 26 22.44 7.28 -14.84
C ARG A 26 22.03 6.62 -13.52
N LYS A 27 21.51 7.39 -12.57
CA LYS A 27 20.87 6.82 -11.38
C LYS A 27 19.81 5.88 -11.96
N ALA A 28 19.95 4.59 -11.71
CA ALA A 28 18.92 3.62 -12.04
C ALA A 28 17.63 4.19 -11.48
N ALA A 29 16.61 4.37 -12.32
CA ALA A 29 15.26 4.58 -11.84
C ALA A 29 15.06 3.53 -10.75
N SER A 30 14.76 3.99 -9.54
CA SER A 30 14.44 3.12 -8.42
C SER A 30 13.13 2.42 -8.77
N GLN A 31 13.19 1.42 -9.66
CA GLN A 31 12.06 0.59 -10.05
C GLN A 31 11.63 -0.12 -8.78
N ARG A 32 10.62 0.44 -8.12
CA ARG A 32 9.88 -0.29 -7.11
C ARG A 32 9.41 -1.59 -7.74
N PRO A 33 9.43 -2.70 -7.01
CA PRO A 33 8.96 -3.96 -7.57
C PRO A 33 7.48 -3.83 -7.92
N GLU A 34 7.14 -4.20 -9.16
CA GLU A 34 5.80 -4.10 -9.73
C GLU A 34 5.22 -5.51 -9.91
N ILE A 35 4.15 -5.83 -9.20
CA ILE A 35 3.32 -6.99 -9.50
C ILE A 35 2.54 -6.67 -10.77
N VAL A 36 2.81 -7.42 -11.84
CA VAL A 36 2.17 -7.24 -13.14
C VAL A 36 1.32 -8.45 -13.55
N ARG A 37 1.61 -9.61 -12.97
CA ARG A 37 0.91 -10.87 -13.25
C ARG A 37 0.43 -11.54 -11.97
N LEU A 38 -0.75 -12.14 -12.08
CA LEU A 38 -1.36 -12.98 -11.05
C LEU A 38 -1.76 -14.30 -11.71
N SER A 39 -1.16 -15.40 -11.29
CA SER A 39 -1.53 -16.74 -11.77
C SER A 39 -2.36 -17.46 -10.72
N LEU A 40 -3.48 -18.03 -11.14
CA LEU A 40 -4.37 -18.83 -10.30
C LEU A 40 -4.14 -20.31 -10.60
N VAL A 41 -3.78 -21.08 -9.57
CA VAL A 41 -3.62 -22.54 -9.64
C VAL A 41 -4.73 -23.18 -8.81
N ALA A 42 -5.73 -23.69 -9.50
CA ALA A 42 -6.91 -24.34 -8.93
C ALA A 42 -7.14 -25.70 -9.60
N ASP A 43 -8.04 -26.51 -9.05
CA ASP A 43 -8.35 -27.84 -9.59
C ASP A 43 -8.81 -27.75 -11.06
N GLU A 44 -8.41 -28.69 -11.92
CA GLU A 44 -8.59 -28.61 -13.39
C GLU A 44 -10.06 -28.38 -13.82
N ASP A 45 -11.01 -28.91 -13.07
CA ASP A 45 -12.44 -28.81 -13.37
C ASP A 45 -13.12 -27.58 -12.76
N GLU A 46 -12.41 -26.77 -11.96
CA GLU A 46 -12.98 -25.59 -11.31
C GLU A 46 -13.13 -24.42 -12.30
N GLU A 47 -14.32 -23.85 -12.39
CA GLU A 47 -14.56 -22.61 -13.13
C GLU A 47 -14.18 -21.40 -12.26
N LEU A 48 -13.24 -20.58 -12.73
CA LEU A 48 -12.74 -19.42 -11.99
C LEU A 48 -13.42 -18.14 -12.47
N ASP A 49 -14.34 -17.59 -11.67
CA ASP A 49 -14.88 -16.25 -11.90
C ASP A 49 -13.87 -15.17 -11.47
N THR A 50 -13.15 -14.60 -12.45
CA THR A 50 -12.16 -13.53 -12.22
C THR A 50 -12.72 -12.12 -12.44
N SER A 51 -14.05 -11.96 -12.55
CA SER A 51 -14.68 -10.67 -12.84
C SER A 51 -14.37 -9.60 -11.80
N THR A 52 -14.38 -9.97 -10.51
CA THR A 52 -14.03 -9.05 -9.41
C THR A 52 -12.55 -8.68 -9.43
N LEU A 53 -11.65 -9.63 -9.71
CA LEU A 53 -10.22 -9.35 -9.86
C LEU A 53 -9.97 -8.35 -11.00
N THR A 54 -10.56 -8.60 -12.17
CA THR A 54 -10.40 -7.73 -13.35
C THR A 54 -10.94 -6.32 -13.09
N ARG A 55 -12.10 -6.21 -12.42
CA ARG A 55 -12.71 -4.92 -12.08
C ARG A 55 -11.86 -4.15 -11.08
N GLU A 56 -11.38 -4.82 -10.03
CA GLU A 56 -10.62 -4.17 -8.98
C GLU A 56 -9.20 -3.86 -9.44
N PHE A 57 -8.54 -4.73 -10.20
CA PHE A 57 -7.14 -4.63 -10.59
C PHE A 57 -6.96 -4.69 -12.11
N PRO A 58 -7.45 -3.68 -12.87
CA PRO A 58 -7.48 -3.71 -14.33
C PRO A 58 -6.10 -3.68 -15.01
N SER A 59 -5.03 -3.36 -14.26
CA SER A 59 -3.66 -3.39 -14.76
C SER A 59 -2.95 -4.72 -14.54
N LEU A 60 -3.55 -5.66 -13.80
CA LEU A 60 -2.98 -7.00 -13.62
C LEU A 60 -3.37 -7.90 -14.79
N ILE A 61 -2.39 -8.65 -15.28
CA ILE A 61 -2.65 -9.78 -16.16
C ILE A 61 -3.00 -10.97 -15.27
N VAL A 62 -4.27 -11.35 -15.27
CA VAL A 62 -4.78 -12.51 -14.54
C VAL A 62 -4.82 -13.71 -15.46
N GLU A 63 -4.19 -14.81 -15.06
CA GLU A 63 -4.13 -16.04 -15.84
C GLU A 63 -4.39 -17.28 -14.97
N ARG A 64 -4.84 -18.36 -15.61
CA ARG A 64 -4.90 -19.68 -14.99
C ARG A 64 -3.61 -20.44 -15.32
N ALA A 65 -3.04 -21.11 -14.33
CA ALA A 65 -1.88 -21.97 -14.49
C ALA A 65 -2.20 -23.37 -13.95
N GLU A 66 -1.64 -24.40 -14.59
CA GLU A 66 -1.80 -25.80 -14.14
C GLU A 66 -0.93 -26.13 -12.93
N ARG A 67 0.24 -25.48 -12.81
CA ARG A 67 1.26 -25.79 -11.80
C ARG A 67 2.04 -24.54 -11.42
N CYS A 68 2.62 -24.55 -10.23
CA CYS A 68 3.59 -23.54 -9.80
C CYS A 68 5.01 -23.97 -10.17
N ALA A 69 5.87 -23.03 -10.51
CA ALA A 69 7.32 -23.21 -10.60
C ALA A 69 7.97 -23.16 -9.21
N ALA A 70 9.19 -23.70 -9.10
CA ALA A 70 9.91 -23.78 -7.82
C ALA A 70 10.29 -22.40 -7.25
N ASP A 71 10.51 -21.41 -8.12
CA ASP A 71 10.94 -20.06 -7.75
C ASP A 71 9.77 -19.06 -7.68
N ASP A 72 8.52 -19.51 -7.83
CA ASP A 72 7.35 -18.64 -7.77
C ASP A 72 7.12 -18.13 -6.33
N LEU A 73 6.66 -16.89 -6.22
CA LEU A 73 6.06 -16.40 -4.98
C LEU A 73 4.64 -16.98 -4.86
N ILE A 74 4.53 -18.11 -4.17
CA ILE A 74 3.28 -18.85 -3.99
C ILE A 74 2.59 -18.43 -2.70
N ILE A 75 1.32 -18.06 -2.80
CA ILE A 75 0.40 -17.89 -1.68
C ILE A 75 -0.62 -19.03 -1.72
N ASP A 76 -0.46 -19.97 -0.79
CA ASP A 76 -1.41 -21.06 -0.60
C ASP A 76 -2.67 -20.58 0.13
N ASP A 77 -3.85 -20.97 -0.35
CA ASP A 77 -5.13 -20.60 0.25
C ASP A 77 -5.24 -21.07 1.70
N PHE A 78 -4.88 -22.31 2.00
CA PHE A 78 -4.89 -22.87 3.35
C PHE A 78 -3.94 -22.10 4.27
N ALA A 79 -2.77 -21.70 3.77
CA ALA A 79 -1.82 -20.91 4.54
C ALA A 79 -2.39 -19.51 4.78
N TRP A 80 -2.93 -18.85 3.75
CA TRP A 80 -3.54 -17.54 3.88
C TRP A 80 -4.70 -17.57 4.87
N ARG A 81 -5.67 -18.48 4.67
CA ARG A 81 -6.87 -18.68 5.49
C ARG A 81 -6.52 -19.07 6.93
N GLY A 82 -5.53 -19.93 7.14
CA GLY A 82 -5.09 -20.40 8.46
C GLY A 82 -4.08 -19.52 9.18
N ALA A 83 -3.40 -18.59 8.49
CA ALA A 83 -2.37 -17.75 9.10
C ALA A 83 -2.94 -16.67 10.01
N PHE A 84 -2.29 -16.49 11.15
CA PHE A 84 -2.47 -15.33 12.03
C PHE A 84 -1.38 -14.27 11.84
N ASP A 85 -0.31 -14.61 11.10
CA ASP A 85 0.88 -13.78 11.00
C ASP A 85 1.10 -13.31 9.55
N PHE A 86 0.61 -12.11 9.24
CA PHE A 86 0.86 -11.48 7.95
C PHE A 86 2.33 -11.15 7.71
N ARG A 87 3.16 -11.04 8.77
CA ARG A 87 4.57 -10.69 8.64
C ARG A 87 5.31 -11.67 7.75
N ARG A 88 5.01 -12.97 7.85
CA ARG A 88 5.63 -13.99 7.01
C ARG A 88 5.33 -13.78 5.52
N PHE A 89 4.11 -13.37 5.17
CA PHE A 89 3.76 -13.06 3.78
C PHE A 89 4.42 -11.76 3.32
N ASP A 90 4.42 -10.74 4.18
CA ASP A 90 5.08 -9.47 3.89
C ASP A 90 6.58 -9.66 3.63
N GLU A 91 7.27 -10.43 4.47
CA GLU A 91 8.68 -10.81 4.29
C GLU A 91 8.91 -11.58 2.99
N ALA A 92 8.02 -12.51 2.63
CA ALA A 92 8.13 -13.26 1.39
C ALA A 92 8.01 -12.35 0.16
N VAL A 93 7.03 -11.43 0.17
CA VAL A 93 6.83 -10.43 -0.89
C VAL A 93 8.01 -9.46 -0.96
N GLU A 94 8.49 -8.96 0.19
CA GLU A 94 9.63 -8.06 0.28
C GLU A 94 10.93 -8.67 -0.25
N ASN A 95 11.11 -9.98 -0.08
CA ASN A 95 12.31 -10.71 -0.49
C ASN A 95 12.22 -11.33 -1.89
N ALA A 96 11.04 -11.41 -2.50
CA ALA A 96 10.84 -12.01 -3.82
C ALA A 96 11.59 -11.25 -4.92
N ARG A 97 12.40 -11.96 -5.72
CA ARG A 97 13.16 -11.38 -6.83
C ARG A 97 13.14 -12.32 -8.05
N PRO A 98 12.51 -11.92 -9.17
CA PRO A 98 11.65 -10.74 -9.37
C PRO A 98 10.27 -10.91 -8.71
N LEU A 99 9.63 -9.80 -8.30
CA LEU A 99 8.26 -9.79 -7.74
C LEU A 99 7.18 -9.66 -8.83
N SER A 100 7.53 -9.75 -10.11
CA SER A 100 6.60 -9.49 -11.22
C SER A 100 5.39 -10.42 -11.29
N LEU A 101 5.46 -11.57 -10.62
CA LEU A 101 4.43 -12.60 -10.60
C LEU A 101 4.12 -13.02 -9.16
N VAL A 102 2.83 -13.06 -8.83
CA VAL A 102 2.30 -13.73 -7.65
C VAL A 102 1.46 -14.91 -8.10
N VAL A 103 1.66 -16.07 -7.49
CA VAL A 103 0.85 -17.26 -7.73
C VAL A 103 -0.02 -17.52 -6.53
N VAL A 104 -1.33 -17.65 -6.74
CA VAL A 104 -2.27 -18.05 -5.69
C VAL A 104 -2.77 -19.45 -5.99
N ARG A 105 -2.61 -20.35 -5.02
CA ARG A 105 -2.92 -21.77 -5.19
C ARG A 105 -3.97 -22.23 -4.18
N GLY A 106 -4.95 -22.98 -4.67
CA GLY A 106 -5.88 -23.76 -3.84
C GLY A 106 -7.34 -23.62 -4.28
N SER A 107 -8.22 -24.18 -3.46
CA SER A 107 -9.67 -24.26 -3.68
C SER A 107 -10.42 -22.92 -3.62
N ASP A 108 -9.79 -21.90 -3.02
CA ASP A 108 -10.31 -20.53 -2.98
C ASP A 108 -9.29 -19.55 -3.59
N ALA A 109 -8.70 -19.94 -4.72
CA ALA A 109 -7.65 -19.16 -5.35
C ALA A 109 -8.11 -17.74 -5.72
N VAL A 110 -9.35 -17.58 -6.19
CA VAL A 110 -9.90 -16.27 -6.57
C VAL A 110 -10.10 -15.38 -5.33
N GLY A 111 -10.77 -15.88 -4.29
CA GLY A 111 -11.05 -15.09 -3.09
C GLY A 111 -9.77 -14.67 -2.38
N VAL A 112 -8.81 -15.61 -2.24
CA VAL A 112 -7.49 -15.31 -1.68
C VAL A 112 -6.73 -14.32 -2.54
N ALA A 113 -6.78 -14.44 -3.87
CA ALA A 113 -6.12 -13.49 -4.74
C ALA A 113 -6.66 -12.06 -4.60
N ILE A 114 -7.97 -11.88 -4.43
CA ILE A 114 -8.56 -10.56 -4.18
C ILE A 114 -7.98 -9.95 -2.89
N GLU A 115 -7.93 -10.72 -1.81
CA GLU A 115 -7.42 -10.27 -0.51
C GLU A 115 -5.91 -9.98 -0.54
N VAL A 116 -5.13 -10.86 -1.17
CA VAL A 116 -3.68 -10.72 -1.35
C VAL A 116 -3.39 -9.46 -2.19
N MET A 117 -4.07 -9.28 -3.32
CA MET A 117 -3.89 -8.10 -4.15
C MET A 117 -4.35 -6.82 -3.46
N ALA A 118 -5.37 -6.86 -2.62
CA ALA A 118 -5.74 -5.71 -1.80
C ALA A 118 -4.65 -5.34 -0.78
N ARG A 119 -4.02 -6.32 -0.13
CA ARG A 119 -2.90 -6.09 0.81
C ARG A 119 -1.64 -5.55 0.12
N TYR A 120 -1.37 -6.00 -1.11
CA TYR A 120 -0.14 -5.68 -1.85
C TYR A 120 -0.35 -4.70 -3.01
N GLN A 121 -1.49 -4.00 -3.08
CA GLN A 121 -1.81 -3.09 -4.19
C GLN A 121 -0.83 -1.93 -4.34
N ARG A 122 -0.14 -1.51 -3.27
CA ARG A 122 0.97 -0.54 -3.34
C ARG A 122 2.11 -0.96 -4.28
N LEU A 123 2.15 -2.25 -4.64
CA LEU A 123 3.10 -2.86 -5.57
C LEU A 123 2.47 -3.12 -6.95
N VAL A 124 1.20 -2.75 -7.17
CA VAL A 124 0.50 -2.89 -8.46
C VAL A 124 0.49 -1.55 -9.18
N VAL A 125 0.84 -1.54 -10.46
CA VAL A 125 0.87 -0.31 -11.27
C VAL A 125 -0.54 0.03 -11.73
N ARG A 126 -1.35 0.69 -10.89
CA ARG A 126 -2.61 1.31 -11.32
C ARG A 126 -2.43 2.83 -11.36
N ARG A 127 -2.77 3.43 -12.51
CA ARG A 127 -2.77 4.87 -12.75
C ARG A 127 -3.97 5.27 -13.59
N ASN A 128 -4.38 6.52 -13.48
CA ASN A 128 -5.36 7.14 -14.37
C ASN A 128 -4.68 8.21 -15.23
N GLU A 129 -5.45 9.00 -15.99
CA GLU A 129 -4.89 10.05 -16.85
C GLU A 129 -4.00 11.04 -16.09
N ALA A 130 -4.42 11.45 -14.88
CA ALA A 130 -3.70 12.43 -14.08
C ALA A 130 -2.38 11.89 -13.50
N SER A 131 -2.29 10.58 -13.20
CA SER A 131 -1.07 9.95 -12.68
C SER A 131 -0.22 9.23 -13.72
N SER A 132 -0.69 9.10 -14.97
CA SER A 132 0.06 8.49 -16.08
C SER A 132 0.93 9.52 -16.82
N THR A 133 1.68 10.33 -16.06
CA THR A 133 2.49 11.42 -16.61
C THR A 133 3.92 11.41 -16.04
N PRO A 134 4.92 11.90 -16.79
CA PRO A 134 6.27 12.07 -16.26
C PRO A 134 6.35 13.01 -15.05
N LEU A 135 5.43 13.98 -14.93
CA LEU A 135 5.33 14.84 -13.76
C LEU A 135 4.96 14.02 -12.52
N PHE A 136 4.01 13.09 -12.65
CA PHE A 136 3.61 12.22 -11.54
C PHE A 136 4.73 11.25 -11.14
N ASP A 137 5.53 10.77 -12.11
CA ASP A 137 6.76 10.01 -11.80
C ASP A 137 7.73 10.82 -10.93
N ALA A 138 7.95 12.09 -11.29
CA ALA A 138 8.81 12.98 -10.50
C ALA A 138 8.24 13.26 -9.10
N ILE A 139 6.91 13.36 -8.95
CA ILE A 139 6.25 13.48 -7.65
C ILE A 139 6.48 12.22 -6.80
N LEU A 140 6.32 11.02 -7.37
CA LEU A 140 6.56 9.76 -6.68
C LEU A 140 8.02 9.62 -6.23
N GLU A 141 8.97 10.01 -7.08
CA GLU A 141 10.39 10.02 -6.74
C GLU A 141 10.70 11.02 -5.61
N ALA A 142 10.17 12.25 -5.70
CA ALA A 142 10.36 13.27 -4.68
C ALA A 142 9.76 12.86 -3.34
N HIS A 143 8.55 12.28 -3.35
CA HIS A 143 7.90 11.74 -2.17
C HIS A 143 8.70 10.59 -1.56
N ALA A 144 9.12 9.61 -2.36
CA ALA A 144 9.90 8.47 -1.87
C ALA A 144 11.24 8.91 -1.25
N ALA A 145 11.86 9.96 -1.77
CA ALA A 145 13.12 10.50 -1.25
C ALA A 145 12.99 11.13 0.16
N LEU A 146 11.77 11.34 0.67
CA LEU A 146 11.55 11.86 2.02
C LEU A 146 11.74 10.80 3.12
N PHE A 147 11.66 9.51 2.78
CA PHE A 147 11.62 8.42 3.75
C PHE A 147 12.94 7.66 3.73
N ASP A 148 13.51 7.45 4.92
CA ASP A 148 14.67 6.58 5.09
C ASP A 148 14.21 5.11 5.10
N PRO A 149 14.57 4.29 4.09
CA PRO A 149 14.16 2.89 4.02
C PRO A 149 14.76 2.01 5.13
N SER A 150 15.79 2.50 5.83
CA SER A 150 16.39 1.78 6.97
C SER A 150 15.57 1.92 8.26
N SER A 151 14.66 2.90 8.34
CA SER A 151 13.71 3.05 9.45
C SER A 151 12.43 2.26 9.16
N PRO A 152 12.08 1.23 9.96
CA PRO A 152 10.86 0.46 9.76
C PRO A 152 9.59 1.31 9.81
N LEU A 153 9.54 2.34 10.66
CA LEU A 153 8.38 3.24 10.77
C LEU A 153 8.23 4.11 9.53
N LEU A 154 9.32 4.73 9.05
CA LEU A 154 9.28 5.57 7.85
C LEU A 154 9.01 4.74 6.59
N ARG A 155 9.52 3.49 6.54
CA ARG A 155 9.15 2.54 5.49
C ARG A 155 7.65 2.23 5.52
N ALA A 156 7.07 2.00 6.69
CA ALA A 156 5.64 1.74 6.81
C ALA A 156 4.78 2.97 6.41
N ASP A 157 5.23 4.20 6.73
CA ASP A 157 4.55 5.42 6.28
C ASP A 157 4.60 5.59 4.76
N LEU A 158 5.74 5.29 4.14
CA LEU A 158 5.86 5.30 2.68
C LEU A 158 4.93 4.29 2.02
N GLU A 159 4.86 3.08 2.58
CA GLU A 159 3.96 2.02 2.09
C GLU A 159 2.49 2.39 2.27
N HIS A 160 2.13 2.96 3.41
CA HIS A 160 0.78 3.48 3.70
C HIS A 160 0.38 4.58 2.71
N ALA A 161 1.25 5.56 2.45
CA ALA A 161 0.96 6.65 1.51
C ALA A 161 0.67 6.14 0.10
N LEU A 162 1.41 5.12 -0.37
CA LEU A 162 1.18 4.50 -1.67
C LEU A 162 -0.10 3.67 -1.69
N ASP A 163 -0.37 2.92 -0.64
CA ASP A 163 -1.59 2.12 -0.53
C ASP A 163 -2.84 3.00 -0.48
N THR A 164 -2.78 4.10 0.27
CA THR A 164 -3.82 5.16 0.30
C THR A 164 -4.05 5.74 -1.09
N TRP A 165 -2.99 6.08 -1.84
CA TRP A 165 -3.14 6.53 -3.23
C TRP A 165 -3.81 5.47 -4.13
N GLN A 166 -3.47 4.20 -3.95
CA GLN A 166 -4.07 3.09 -4.71
C GLN A 166 -5.54 2.87 -4.35
N TRP A 167 -5.92 2.99 -3.08
CA TRP A 167 -7.32 2.97 -2.64
C TRP A 167 -8.12 4.13 -3.22
N MET A 168 -7.54 5.32 -3.27
CA MET A 168 -8.17 6.49 -3.87
C MET A 168 -8.56 6.23 -5.34
N LEU A 169 -7.69 5.60 -6.13
CA LEU A 169 -8.00 5.19 -7.50
C LEU A 169 -9.05 4.07 -7.60
N ARG A 170 -9.25 3.26 -6.55
CA ARG A 170 -10.30 2.22 -6.51
C ARG A 170 -11.66 2.76 -6.10
N ILE A 171 -11.68 3.83 -5.31
CA ILE A 171 -12.90 4.53 -4.91
C ILE A 171 -13.35 5.47 -6.03
N ALA A 172 -12.42 6.25 -6.58
CA ALA A 172 -12.69 7.27 -7.59
C ALA A 172 -11.69 7.15 -8.75
N PRO A 173 -11.94 6.28 -9.76
CA PRO A 173 -10.97 5.99 -10.83
C PRO A 173 -10.51 7.20 -11.65
N ASN A 174 -11.37 8.22 -11.77
CA ASN A 174 -11.11 9.43 -12.55
C ASN A 174 -10.70 10.64 -11.69
N ILE A 175 -10.31 10.42 -10.43
CA ILE A 175 -9.95 11.50 -9.50
C ILE A 175 -8.74 12.29 -10.00
N GLY A 176 -8.78 13.61 -9.82
CA GLY A 176 -7.78 14.54 -10.36
C GLY A 176 -6.40 14.44 -9.71
N LEU A 177 -5.48 15.29 -10.15
CA LEU A 177 -4.08 15.29 -9.71
C LEU A 177 -3.92 15.68 -8.23
N ALA A 178 -4.49 16.81 -7.82
CA ALA A 178 -4.35 17.35 -6.46
C ALA A 178 -4.72 16.37 -5.32
N PRO A 179 -5.89 15.69 -5.33
CA PRO A 179 -6.21 14.67 -4.33
C PRO A 179 -5.27 13.45 -4.35
N GLN A 180 -4.78 13.02 -5.52
CA GLN A 180 -3.78 11.94 -5.60
C GLN A 180 -2.45 12.35 -4.96
N ILE A 181 -2.03 13.60 -5.16
CA ILE A 181 -0.87 14.16 -4.45
C ILE A 181 -1.15 14.20 -2.95
N ALA A 182 -2.32 14.68 -2.53
CA ALA A 182 -2.69 14.73 -1.12
C ALA A 182 -2.67 13.34 -0.45
N ALA A 183 -3.08 12.28 -1.16
CA ALA A 183 -2.95 10.91 -0.67
C ALA A 183 -1.51 10.50 -0.35
N LEU A 184 -0.55 10.90 -1.18
CA LEU A 184 0.86 10.66 -0.93
C LEU A 184 1.35 11.47 0.28
N PHE A 185 1.00 12.75 0.35
CA PHE A 185 1.59 13.69 1.32
C PHE A 185 0.82 13.85 2.64
N HIS A 186 -0.32 13.17 2.84
CA HIS A 186 -1.23 13.45 3.97
C HIS A 186 -0.61 13.30 5.37
N ASP A 187 0.38 12.41 5.53
CA ASP A 187 1.07 12.12 6.78
C ASP A 187 2.52 12.68 6.80
N ILE A 188 2.86 13.63 5.90
CA ILE A 188 4.23 14.15 5.75
C ILE A 188 4.77 14.81 7.04
N ASP A 189 3.90 15.30 7.90
CA ASP A 189 4.22 15.89 9.19
C ASP A 189 4.83 14.88 10.19
N ARG A 190 4.53 13.58 10.03
CA ARG A 190 5.11 12.52 10.86
C ARG A 190 6.63 12.39 10.72
N LEU A 191 7.20 12.87 9.60
CA LEU A 191 8.65 12.87 9.38
C LEU A 191 9.42 13.64 10.45
N ASP A 192 8.80 14.68 11.02
CA ASP A 192 9.44 15.53 12.02
C ASP A 192 8.99 15.18 13.45
N GLY A 193 7.75 14.68 13.61
CA GLY A 193 7.13 14.43 14.92
C GLY A 193 7.26 13.00 15.45
N GLU A 194 7.29 12.00 14.57
CA GLU A 194 7.24 10.57 14.93
C GLU A 194 8.24 9.66 14.16
N PRO A 195 9.48 10.10 13.86
CA PRO A 195 10.38 9.28 13.04
C PRO A 195 10.91 8.02 13.75
N GLN A 196 10.78 7.92 15.08
CA GLN A 196 11.22 6.75 15.87
C GLN A 196 10.15 6.18 16.81
N GLU A 197 9.14 6.96 17.20
CA GLU A 197 8.09 6.55 18.13
C GLU A 197 6.74 7.00 17.59
N ARG A 198 5.73 6.13 17.66
CA ARG A 198 4.36 6.47 17.27
C ARG A 198 3.58 7.07 18.42
N ILE A 199 2.85 8.14 18.11
CA ILE A 199 1.90 8.77 19.00
C ILE A 199 0.50 8.38 18.56
N GLU A 200 -0.36 8.04 19.53
CA GLU A 200 -1.75 7.76 19.20
C GLU A 200 -2.48 9.06 18.84
N HIS A 201 -2.77 9.23 17.55
CA HIS A 201 -3.66 10.28 17.07
C HIS A 201 -5.13 9.88 17.18
N ARG A 202 -5.98 10.86 17.49
CA ARG A 202 -7.43 10.68 17.37
C ARG A 202 -7.77 10.42 15.90
N ALA A 203 -8.70 9.52 15.66
CA ALA A 203 -9.00 8.99 14.32
C ALA A 203 -9.71 9.98 13.35
N HIS A 204 -9.79 11.26 13.68
CA HIS A 204 -10.30 12.30 12.78
C HIS A 204 -9.30 13.44 12.67
N ARG A 205 -9.19 14.01 11.46
CA ARG A 205 -8.46 15.27 11.25
C ARG A 205 -9.09 16.36 12.10
N VAL A 206 -8.27 17.04 12.89
CA VAL A 206 -8.69 18.21 13.63
C VAL A 206 -8.64 19.40 12.67
N LEU A 207 -9.78 20.05 12.45
CA LEU A 207 -9.83 21.30 11.71
C LEU A 207 -8.84 22.29 12.32
N ASP A 208 -8.03 22.90 11.47
CA ASP A 208 -7.06 23.94 11.84
C ASP A 208 -5.83 23.46 12.63
N ASP A 209 -5.51 22.16 12.57
CA ASP A 209 -4.32 21.57 13.20
C ASP A 209 -3.00 22.24 12.73
N PRO A 210 -2.23 22.88 13.63
CA PRO A 210 -0.93 23.48 13.31
C PRO A 210 0.10 22.51 12.72
N GLN A 211 -0.02 21.21 13.02
CA GLN A 211 0.87 20.18 12.46
C GLN A 211 0.47 19.87 11.01
N ALA A 212 -0.81 19.65 10.74
CA ALA A 212 -1.32 19.49 9.37
C ALA A 212 -1.00 20.71 8.49
N LYS A 213 -1.12 21.95 9.01
CA LYS A 213 -0.74 23.17 8.27
C LYS A 213 0.72 23.17 7.84
N ARG A 214 1.64 22.79 8.74
CA ARG A 214 3.07 22.66 8.43
C ARG A 214 3.31 21.55 7.39
N GLY A 215 2.57 20.46 7.47
CA GLY A 215 2.57 19.41 6.45
C GLY A 215 2.19 19.93 5.07
N GLY A 216 1.11 20.72 4.98
CA GLY A 216 0.68 21.36 3.72
C GLY A 216 1.73 22.31 3.15
N GLU A 217 2.30 23.20 3.98
CA GLU A 217 3.37 24.13 3.57
C GLU A 217 4.61 23.38 3.04
N ARG A 218 4.98 22.28 3.69
CA ARG A 218 6.08 21.41 3.26
C ARG A 218 5.77 20.74 1.92
N ALA A 219 4.56 20.19 1.76
CA ALA A 219 4.11 19.60 0.51
C ALA A 219 4.16 20.64 -0.63
N LEU A 220 3.62 21.84 -0.42
CA LEU A 220 3.65 22.93 -1.40
C LEU A 220 5.07 23.25 -1.88
N ALA A 221 6.03 23.37 -0.95
CA ALA A 221 7.42 23.67 -1.28
C ALA A 221 8.06 22.56 -2.15
N ILE A 222 7.78 21.28 -1.84
CA ILE A 222 8.27 20.14 -2.61
C ILE A 222 7.64 20.13 -4.01
N LEU A 223 6.33 20.31 -4.11
CA LEU A 223 5.59 20.26 -5.37
C LEU A 223 6.02 21.37 -6.34
N ARG A 224 6.23 22.59 -5.83
CA ARG A 224 6.83 23.67 -6.61
C ARG A 224 8.23 23.32 -7.11
N GLY A 225 9.04 22.68 -6.28
CA GLY A 225 10.38 22.21 -6.67
C GLY A 225 10.38 21.14 -7.76
N VAL A 226 9.32 20.33 -7.83
CA VAL A 226 9.10 19.30 -8.87
C VAL A 226 8.48 19.88 -10.14
N GLY A 227 7.94 21.10 -10.09
CA GLY A 227 7.32 21.77 -11.24
C GLY A 227 5.82 21.49 -11.39
N VAL A 228 5.13 21.16 -10.30
CA VAL A 228 3.66 21.11 -10.30
C VAL A 228 3.11 22.52 -10.42
N GLU A 229 2.10 22.71 -11.27
CA GLU A 229 1.43 23.99 -11.47
C GLU A 229 0.86 24.54 -10.15
N GLU A 230 0.91 25.87 -9.99
CA GLU A 230 0.60 26.53 -8.71
C GLU A 230 -0.82 26.22 -8.21
N GLU A 231 -1.80 26.11 -9.11
CA GLU A 231 -3.19 25.78 -8.76
C GLU A 231 -3.31 24.37 -8.16
N ASP A 232 -2.71 23.37 -8.81
CA ASP A 232 -2.72 21.98 -8.35
C ASP A 232 -1.89 21.82 -7.05
N ALA A 233 -0.74 22.48 -6.96
CA ALA A 233 0.11 22.44 -5.78
C ALA A 233 -0.56 23.09 -4.56
N ALA A 234 -1.24 24.23 -4.75
CA ALA A 234 -2.00 24.89 -3.69
C ALA A 234 -3.18 24.03 -3.22
N ARG A 235 -3.96 23.46 -4.16
CA ARG A 235 -5.08 22.57 -3.84
C ARG A 235 -4.64 21.32 -3.09
N ALA A 236 -3.53 20.69 -3.51
CA ALA A 236 -2.97 19.54 -2.80
C ALA A 236 -2.50 19.93 -1.39
N SER A 237 -1.81 21.07 -1.25
CA SER A 237 -1.37 21.61 0.04
C SER A 237 -2.53 21.83 1.00
N ASP A 238 -3.63 22.43 0.52
CA ASP A 238 -4.81 22.66 1.34
C ASP A 238 -5.47 21.34 1.79
N LEU A 239 -5.57 20.35 0.89
CA LEU A 239 -6.04 19.00 1.25
C LEU A 239 -5.15 18.33 2.30
N VAL A 240 -3.82 18.43 2.19
CA VAL A 240 -2.88 17.92 3.21
C VAL A 240 -3.08 18.64 4.53
N ALA A 241 -3.27 19.96 4.50
CA ALA A 241 -3.51 20.77 5.71
C ALA A 241 -4.90 20.58 6.34
N GLY A 242 -5.76 19.73 5.76
CA GLY A 242 -7.14 19.54 6.22
C GLY A 242 -8.01 20.79 6.02
N ARG A 243 -7.63 21.68 5.11
CA ARG A 243 -8.44 22.83 4.71
C ARG A 243 -9.43 22.36 3.65
N VAL A 244 -10.72 22.58 3.89
CA VAL A 244 -11.76 22.11 2.98
C VAL A 244 -11.80 23.01 1.74
N CYS A 245 -11.18 22.54 0.65
CA CYS A 245 -11.27 23.16 -0.68
C CYS A 245 -12.29 22.46 -1.59
N SER A 246 -12.54 21.17 -1.34
CA SER A 246 -13.57 20.34 -1.98
C SER A 246 -14.00 19.26 -0.99
N GLU A 247 -15.28 19.24 -0.63
CA GLU A 247 -15.82 18.24 0.30
C GLU A 247 -15.72 16.82 -0.29
N SER A 248 -15.90 16.66 -1.60
CA SER A 248 -15.80 15.35 -2.25
C SER A 248 -14.39 14.78 -2.24
N ASP A 249 -13.37 15.61 -2.48
CA ASP A 249 -11.98 15.16 -2.54
C ASP A 249 -11.46 14.78 -1.15
N ALA A 250 -11.80 15.59 -0.14
CA ALA A 250 -11.46 15.31 1.24
C ALA A 250 -12.10 14.00 1.74
N LEU A 251 -13.37 13.77 1.40
CA LEU A 251 -14.06 12.52 1.75
C LEU A 251 -13.41 11.30 1.10
N VAL A 252 -13.03 11.37 -0.19
CA VAL A 252 -12.33 10.26 -0.86
C VAL A 252 -10.96 10.01 -0.22
N LEU A 253 -10.22 11.06 0.14
CA LEU A 253 -8.94 10.93 0.82
C LEU A 253 -9.10 10.26 2.20
N ASP A 254 -10.08 10.69 2.98
CA ASP A 254 -10.34 10.14 4.32
C ASP A 254 -10.80 8.67 4.27
N ASP A 255 -11.57 8.29 3.24
CA ASP A 255 -11.97 6.90 3.00
C ASP A 255 -10.80 6.05 2.50
N ALA A 256 -9.97 6.58 1.62
CA ALA A 256 -8.79 5.87 1.12
C ALA A 256 -7.76 5.61 2.24
N ASP A 257 -7.52 6.60 3.09
CA ASP A 257 -6.67 6.47 4.28
C ASP A 257 -7.24 5.42 5.26
N ALA A 258 -8.56 5.42 5.47
CA ALA A 258 -9.24 4.42 6.28
C ALA A 258 -9.06 3.00 5.74
N LEU A 259 -9.22 2.79 4.43
CA LEU A 259 -9.06 1.47 3.82
C LEU A 259 -7.61 0.99 3.85
N SER A 260 -6.64 1.89 3.63
CA SER A 260 -5.22 1.58 3.80
C SER A 260 -4.92 1.18 5.25
N PHE A 261 -5.46 1.93 6.23
CA PHE A 261 -5.32 1.57 7.62
C PHE A 261 -5.86 0.17 7.91
N LEU A 262 -7.07 -0.14 7.46
CA LEU A 262 -7.71 -1.43 7.70
C LEU A 262 -6.95 -2.59 7.05
N SER A 263 -6.63 -2.47 5.77
CA SER A 263 -6.06 -3.55 4.95
C SER A 263 -4.56 -3.77 5.14
N LEU A 264 -3.80 -2.70 5.44
CA LEU A 264 -2.34 -2.74 5.51
C LEU A 264 -1.81 -2.48 6.93
N MET A 265 -2.20 -1.36 7.56
CA MET A 265 -1.54 -0.87 8.78
C MET A 265 -2.09 -1.44 10.09
N SER A 266 -3.33 -1.95 10.10
CA SER A 266 -3.98 -2.44 11.32
C SER A 266 -3.20 -3.56 12.04
N PRO A 267 -2.48 -4.49 11.37
CA PRO A 267 -1.61 -5.45 12.04
C PRO A 267 -0.44 -4.79 12.77
N LEU A 268 0.28 -3.86 12.13
CA LEU A 268 1.40 -3.15 12.75
C LEU A 268 0.92 -2.28 13.91
N TYR A 269 -0.24 -1.64 13.75
CA TYR A 269 -0.87 -0.86 14.81
C TYR A 269 -1.22 -1.73 16.02
N ALA A 270 -1.70 -2.95 15.80
CA ALA A 270 -2.00 -3.89 16.86
C ALA A 270 -0.76 -4.42 17.59
N ASP A 271 0.33 -4.63 16.87
CA ASP A 271 1.61 -5.00 17.48
C ASP A 271 2.17 -3.87 18.35
N TYR A 272 1.96 -2.61 17.94
CA TYR A 272 2.51 -1.44 18.63
C TYR A 272 1.64 -0.96 19.81
N PHE A 273 0.34 -0.74 19.58
CA PHE A 273 -0.59 -0.15 20.55
C PHE A 273 -1.46 -1.18 21.29
N GLY A 274 -1.42 -2.45 20.86
CA GLY A 274 -2.20 -3.53 21.44
C GLY A 274 -3.63 -3.64 20.91
N LEU A 275 -4.24 -4.78 21.20
CA LEU A 275 -5.53 -5.20 20.63
C LEU A 275 -6.73 -4.37 21.08
N ALA A 276 -6.77 -3.95 22.35
CA ALA A 276 -7.88 -3.16 22.87
C ALA A 276 -7.97 -1.79 22.17
N GLN A 277 -6.83 -1.14 21.98
CA GLN A 277 -6.75 0.12 21.27
C GLN A 277 -7.06 -0.05 19.78
N THR A 278 -6.53 -1.10 19.17
CA THR A 278 -6.80 -1.43 17.76
C THR A 278 -8.29 -1.65 17.52
N ARG A 279 -8.98 -2.40 18.38
CA ARG A 279 -10.43 -2.60 18.28
C ARG A 279 -11.17 -1.27 18.23
N ARG A 280 -10.87 -0.35 19.16
CA ARG A 280 -11.50 0.99 19.18
C ARG A 280 -11.28 1.75 17.87
N LYS A 281 -10.03 1.78 17.39
CA LYS A 281 -9.68 2.48 16.14
C LYS A 281 -10.35 1.85 14.92
N VAL A 282 -10.35 0.52 14.82
CA VAL A 282 -10.99 -0.20 13.71
C VAL A 282 -12.51 -0.02 13.72
N SER A 283 -13.17 -0.16 14.87
CA SER A 283 -14.62 0.07 14.99
C SER A 283 -15.01 1.50 14.60
N PHE A 284 -14.26 2.50 15.08
CA PHE A 284 -14.47 3.89 14.69
C PHE A 284 -14.27 4.09 13.18
N THR A 285 -13.19 3.53 12.62
CA THR A 285 -12.85 3.66 11.20
C THR A 285 -13.94 3.06 10.32
N LEU A 286 -14.43 1.85 10.63
CA LEU A 286 -15.54 1.21 9.90
C LEU A 286 -16.85 2.02 9.99
N GLY A 287 -17.12 2.61 11.16
CA GLY A 287 -18.33 3.41 11.40
C GLY A 287 -18.43 4.66 10.53
N ARG A 288 -17.28 5.24 10.12
CA ARG A 288 -17.24 6.50 9.35
C ARG A 288 -17.14 6.34 7.83
N LEU A 289 -16.86 5.14 7.31
CA LEU A 289 -16.69 4.91 5.87
C LEU A 289 -17.95 5.30 5.09
N ALA A 290 -17.78 6.01 3.97
CA ALA A 290 -18.87 6.22 3.02
C ALA A 290 -19.30 4.90 2.36
N PRO A 291 -20.51 4.82 1.76
CA PRO A 291 -21.04 3.57 1.21
C PRO A 291 -20.10 2.88 0.21
N VAL A 292 -19.51 3.63 -0.73
CA VAL A 292 -18.59 3.09 -1.74
C VAL A 292 -17.34 2.48 -1.09
N ALA A 293 -16.76 3.14 -0.09
CA ALA A 293 -15.60 2.63 0.61
C ALA A 293 -15.95 1.41 1.49
N ARG A 294 -17.14 1.41 2.10
CA ARG A 294 -17.63 0.30 2.92
C ARG A 294 -17.76 -1.00 2.12
N GLU A 295 -18.18 -0.94 0.86
CA GLU A 295 -18.24 -2.10 -0.03
C GLU A 295 -16.85 -2.75 -0.21
N LYS A 296 -15.79 -1.94 -0.23
CA LYS A 296 -14.40 -2.41 -0.38
C LYS A 296 -13.88 -3.21 0.81
N VAL A 297 -14.49 -3.09 1.99
CA VAL A 297 -14.07 -3.83 3.20
C VAL A 297 -14.16 -5.34 2.99
N SER A 298 -15.08 -5.80 2.15
CA SER A 298 -15.23 -7.22 1.80
C SER A 298 -14.08 -7.78 0.94
N LEU A 299 -13.22 -6.93 0.40
CA LEU A 299 -12.17 -7.30 -0.55
C LEU A 299 -10.81 -7.55 0.11
N PHE A 300 -10.72 -7.39 1.42
CA PHE A 300 -9.49 -7.67 2.16
C PHE A 300 -9.82 -8.32 3.48
N ARG A 301 -8.79 -8.93 4.05
CA ARG A 301 -8.89 -9.61 5.32
C ARG A 301 -8.20 -8.81 6.41
N LEU A 302 -8.92 -8.59 7.51
CA LEU A 302 -8.32 -8.11 8.75
C LEU A 302 -7.54 -9.23 9.43
N ARG A 303 -6.56 -8.85 10.26
CA ARG A 303 -5.84 -9.84 11.08
C ARG A 303 -6.85 -10.61 11.94
N PRO A 304 -6.77 -11.94 12.06
CA PRO A 304 -7.89 -12.72 12.64
C PRO A 304 -8.18 -12.43 14.13
N ASP A 305 -7.22 -11.91 14.89
CA ASP A 305 -7.46 -11.43 16.26
C ASP A 305 -8.21 -10.08 16.29
N VAL A 306 -7.90 -9.17 15.36
CA VAL A 306 -8.65 -7.92 15.15
C VAL A 306 -10.08 -8.22 14.70
N ASP A 307 -10.24 -9.11 13.72
CA ASP A 307 -11.56 -9.51 13.20
C ASP A 307 -12.44 -10.13 14.29
N ARG A 308 -11.90 -11.06 15.10
CA ARG A 308 -12.61 -11.65 16.24
C ARG A 308 -13.09 -10.62 17.25
N LEU A 309 -12.33 -9.54 17.47
CA LEU A 309 -12.71 -8.48 18.40
C LEU A 309 -13.91 -7.64 17.91
N LEU A 310 -14.14 -7.61 16.59
CA LEU A 310 -15.31 -6.94 16.00
C LEU A 310 -16.57 -7.82 16.07
N GLN A 311 -16.42 -9.15 16.02
CA GLN A 311 -17.53 -10.10 16.06
C GLN A 311 -18.07 -10.37 17.49
N GLN A 312 -17.31 -9.99 18.53
CA GLN A 312 -17.64 -10.22 19.94
C GLN A 312 -18.31 -9.00 20.62
N GLY A 313 -18.73 -7.99 19.86
CA GLY A 313 -19.44 -6.80 20.35
C GLY A 313 -20.84 -6.71 19.77
#